data_AF-A0A8T5USF1-F1
#
_entry.id   AF-A0A8T5USF1-F1
#
_cell.length_a   1.000
_cell.length_b   1.000
_cell.length_c   1.000
_cell.angle_alpha   90.00
_cell.angle_beta   90.00
_cell.angle_gamma   90.00
#
_symmetry.space_group_name_H-M   'P 1'
#
loop_
_entity.id
_entity.type
_entity.pdbx_description
1 polymer ?
#
loop_
_entity_poly.entity_id
_entity_poly.type
_entity_poly.pdbx_seq_one_letter_code
_entity_poly.pdbx_strand_id
1 'polypeptide(L)'
;MKVDDKLLKRSINAAIESSVIKKEGFKDKVRKFDETIDLILNLKDLNLNDPKQRIDKEIVLPNNIVTSDKPNVCVIASDEILLEARNLGLDTIDNDGLVQM
;
A
#
# COMPACT_ATOMS: atom_id res chain seq x y z
N MET A 1 8.65 -22.03 -0.13
CA MET A 1 7.33 -22.38 -0.71
C MET A 1 7.11 -21.48 -1.92
N LYS A 2 6.98 -22.03 -3.15
CA LYS A 2 6.57 -21.22 -4.31
C LYS A 2 5.06 -21.13 -4.29
N VAL A 3 4.51 -19.94 -4.10
CA VAL A 3 3.06 -19.71 -4.27
C VAL A 3 2.78 -19.75 -5.77
N ASP A 4 1.75 -20.51 -6.18
CA ASP A 4 1.33 -20.55 -7.59
C ASP A 4 0.61 -19.24 -7.94
N ASP A 5 1.19 -18.46 -8.84
CA ASP A 5 0.64 -17.19 -9.33
C ASP A 5 -0.79 -17.33 -9.87
N LYS A 6 -1.11 -18.48 -10.47
CA LYS A 6 -2.45 -18.77 -10.99
C LYS A 6 -3.44 -18.95 -9.86
N LEU A 7 -3.03 -19.61 -8.78
CA LEU A 7 -3.86 -19.78 -7.59
C LEU A 7 -4.09 -18.43 -6.91
N LEU A 8 -3.05 -17.61 -6.75
CA LEU A 8 -3.15 -16.29 -6.14
C LEU A 8 -4.13 -15.38 -6.89
N LYS A 9 -3.99 -15.27 -8.23
CA LYS A 9 -4.92 -14.48 -9.05
C LYS A 9 -6.35 -14.98 -8.96
N ARG A 10 -6.55 -16.30 -8.94
CA ARG A 10 -7.87 -16.90 -8.79
C ARG A 10 -8.50 -16.58 -7.44
N SER A 11 -7.73 -16.66 -6.36
CA SER A 11 -8.20 -16.33 -5.01
C SER A 11 -8.61 -14.86 -4.88
N ILE A 12 -7.81 -13.95 -5.44
CA ILE A 12 -8.13 -12.51 -5.43
C ILE A 12 -9.41 -12.24 -6.25
N ASN A 13 -9.50 -12.80 -7.46
CA ASN A 13 -10.69 -12.63 -8.29
C ASN A 13 -11.95 -13.21 -7.64
N ALA A 14 -11.84 -14.39 -7.01
CA ALA A 14 -12.94 -15.01 -6.29
C ALA A 14 -13.39 -14.16 -5.08
N ALA A 15 -12.46 -13.54 -4.36
CA ALA A 15 -12.78 -12.62 -3.27
C ALA A 15 -13.56 -11.40 -3.78
N ILE A 16 -13.14 -10.81 -4.91
CA ILE A 16 -13.86 -9.70 -5.55
C ILE A 16 -15.26 -10.14 -6.02
N GLU A 17 -15.37 -11.30 -6.65
CA GLU A 17 -16.67 -11.82 -7.10
C GLU A 17 -17.64 -12.08 -5.95
N SER A 18 -17.12 -12.50 -4.79
CA SER A 18 -17.92 -12.73 -3.58
C SER A 18 -18.47 -11.45 -2.95
N SER A 19 -17.93 -10.27 -3.29
CA SER A 19 -18.47 -8.99 -2.81
C SER A 19 -19.82 -8.65 -3.45
N VAL A 20 -20.12 -9.25 -4.62
CA VAL A 20 -21.37 -9.06 -5.36
C VAL A 20 -22.41 -10.09 -4.91
N ILE A 21 -23.54 -9.61 -4.37
CA ILE A 21 -24.64 -10.49 -3.96
C ILE A 21 -25.45 -10.87 -5.20
N LYS A 22 -25.35 -12.14 -5.60
CA LYS A 22 -26.16 -12.75 -6.66
C LYS A 22 -27.35 -13.47 -6.05
N LYS A 23 -28.56 -13.17 -6.50
CA LYS A 23 -29.80 -13.83 -6.08
C LYS A 23 -30.61 -14.23 -7.32
N GLU A 24 -31.02 -15.48 -7.41
CA GLU A 24 -31.78 -15.99 -8.54
C GLU A 24 -33.07 -15.19 -8.77
N GLY A 25 -33.28 -14.76 -10.01
CA GLY A 25 -34.43 -13.93 -10.40
C GLY A 25 -34.30 -12.43 -10.09
N PHE A 26 -33.18 -11.96 -9.53
CA PHE A 26 -32.92 -10.54 -9.24
C PHE A 26 -31.64 -10.06 -9.92
N LYS A 27 -31.55 -8.75 -10.19
CA LYS A 27 -30.32 -8.13 -10.67
C LYS A 27 -29.24 -8.16 -9.60
N ASP A 28 -28.00 -8.33 -10.03
CA ASP A 28 -26.82 -8.30 -9.17
C ASP A 28 -26.78 -7.02 -8.34
N LYS A 29 -26.64 -7.18 -7.02
CA LYS A 29 -26.53 -6.06 -6.10
C LYS A 29 -25.05 -5.81 -5.79
N VAL A 30 -24.49 -4.83 -6.50
CA VAL A 30 -23.13 -4.33 -6.25
C VAL A 30 -23.18 -3.33 -5.08
N ARG A 31 -22.17 -3.38 -4.21
CA ARG A 31 -21.99 -2.41 -3.12
C ARG A 31 -21.72 -1.03 -3.71
N LYS A 32 -22.30 0.02 -3.14
CA LYS A 32 -22.20 1.41 -3.65
C LYS A 32 -21.22 2.26 -2.84
N PHE A 33 -20.25 1.63 -2.20
CA PHE A 33 -19.26 2.29 -1.34
C PHE A 33 -17.88 1.69 -1.61
N ASP A 34 -16.83 2.43 -1.27
CA ASP A 34 -15.45 1.99 -1.45
C ASP A 34 -15.10 0.88 -0.44
N GLU A 35 -14.67 -0.28 -0.95
CA GLU A 35 -14.35 -1.43 -0.13
C GLU A 35 -12.88 -1.38 0.33
N THR A 36 -12.65 -1.40 1.63
CA THR A 36 -11.31 -1.61 2.20
C THR A 36 -10.94 -3.09 2.12
N ILE A 37 -9.71 -3.37 1.67
CA ILE A 37 -9.19 -4.73 1.53
C ILE A 37 -8.07 -4.94 2.54
N ASP A 38 -8.16 -6.03 3.31
CA ASP A 38 -7.10 -6.48 4.21
C ASP A 38 -6.32 -7.66 3.59
N LEU A 39 -4.98 -7.58 3.63
CA LEU A 39 -4.09 -8.64 3.15
C LEU A 39 -3.38 -9.32 4.32
N ILE A 40 -3.64 -10.62 4.51
CA ILE A 40 -3.00 -11.42 5.56
C ILE A 40 -1.95 -12.35 4.93
N LEU A 41 -0.70 -12.22 5.38
CA LEU A 41 0.42 -13.04 4.90
C LEU A 41 0.98 -13.89 6.04
N ASN A 42 0.91 -15.21 5.88
CA ASN A 42 1.52 -16.15 6.80
C ASN A 42 2.90 -16.54 6.29
N LEU A 43 3.93 -16.14 7.04
CA LEU A 43 5.31 -16.45 6.73
C LEU A 43 5.75 -17.67 7.56
N LYS A 44 6.35 -18.66 6.89
CA LYS A 44 6.89 -19.88 7.53
C LYS A 44 8.41 -19.88 7.39
N ASP A 45 9.06 -20.64 8.27
CA ASP A 45 10.52 -20.86 8.27
C ASP A 45 11.36 -19.61 8.54
N LEU A 46 10.87 -18.70 9.39
CA LEU A 46 11.60 -17.50 9.84
C LEU A 46 11.86 -17.57 11.34
N ASN A 47 13.12 -17.39 11.75
CA ASN A 47 13.48 -17.19 13.15
C ASN A 47 13.71 -15.70 13.43
N LEU A 48 12.69 -15.00 13.91
CA LEU A 48 12.74 -13.57 14.20
C LEU A 48 13.70 -13.18 15.34
N ASN A 49 14.19 -14.17 16.11
CA ASN A 49 15.19 -13.95 17.14
C ASN A 49 16.59 -13.72 16.56
N ASP A 50 16.87 -14.23 15.36
CA ASP A 50 18.11 -13.91 14.65
C ASP A 50 17.94 -12.57 13.92
N PRO A 51 18.70 -11.51 14.29
CA PRO A 51 18.61 -10.21 13.64
C PRO A 51 18.78 -10.27 12.12
N LYS A 52 19.55 -11.25 11.61
CA LYS A 52 19.80 -11.41 10.17
C LYS A 52 18.58 -11.92 9.40
N GLN A 53 17.65 -12.58 10.09
CA GLN A 53 16.42 -13.12 9.49
C GLN A 53 15.21 -12.20 9.67
N ARG A 54 15.39 -11.02 10.29
CA ARG A 54 14.35 -10.01 10.34
C ARG A 54 14.05 -9.51 8.93
N ILE A 55 12.75 -9.40 8.62
CA ILE A 55 12.28 -8.87 7.35
C ILE A 55 12.10 -7.37 7.53
N ASP A 56 13.04 -6.61 7.00
CA ASP A 56 12.95 -5.17 6.84
C ASP A 56 13.04 -4.86 5.34
N LYS A 57 11.87 -4.72 4.71
CA LYS A 57 11.75 -4.50 3.26
C LYS A 57 10.60 -3.57 2.95
N GLU A 58 10.87 -2.65 2.05
CA GLU A 58 9.88 -1.82 1.41
C GLU A 58 9.47 -2.44 0.08
N ILE A 59 8.16 -2.43 -0.21
CA ILE A 59 7.60 -2.94 -1.46
C ILE A 59 6.71 -1.86 -2.04
N VAL A 60 6.96 -1.50 -3.30
CA VAL A 60 6.09 -0.59 -4.05
C VAL A 60 4.85 -1.35 -4.48
N LEU A 61 3.68 -0.90 -4.05
CA LEU A 61 2.42 -1.48 -4.47
C LEU A 61 2.11 -1.06 -5.92
N PRO A 62 1.50 -1.94 -6.73
CA PRO A 62 1.21 -1.65 -8.13
C PRO A 62 0.11 -0.60 -8.33
N ASN A 63 -0.74 -0.42 -7.32
CA ASN A 63 -1.82 0.56 -7.33
C ASN A 63 -1.64 1.51 -6.15
N ASN A 64 -2.00 2.78 -6.36
CA ASN A 64 -2.02 3.76 -5.28
C ASN A 64 -3.14 3.42 -4.30
N ILE A 65 -2.74 3.13 -3.07
CA ILE A 65 -3.66 2.99 -1.92
C ILE A 65 -4.01 4.35 -1.30
N VAL A 66 -3.20 5.37 -1.59
CA VAL A 66 -3.42 6.75 -1.13
C VAL A 66 -4.48 7.37 -2.03
N THR A 67 -5.67 7.59 -1.47
CA THR A 67 -6.81 8.21 -2.14
C THR A 67 -6.72 9.73 -2.18
N SER A 68 -5.81 10.34 -1.43
CA SER A 68 -5.52 11.77 -1.49
C SER A 68 -4.60 12.09 -2.66
N ASP A 69 -4.84 13.23 -3.31
CA ASP A 69 -4.04 13.72 -4.44
C ASP A 69 -2.55 13.91 -4.09
N LYS A 70 -2.25 14.04 -2.79
CA LYS A 70 -0.89 14.13 -2.25
C LYS A 70 -0.69 13.16 -1.08
N PRO A 71 0.45 12.45 -1.02
CA PRO A 71 0.81 11.67 0.14
C PRO A 71 1.12 12.60 1.31
N ASN A 72 0.73 12.20 2.53
CA ASN A 72 1.08 12.93 3.75
C ASN A 72 2.54 12.62 4.13
N VAL A 73 3.48 13.22 3.42
CA VAL A 73 4.92 13.02 3.57
C VAL A 73 5.62 14.37 3.56
N CYS A 74 6.49 14.57 4.54
CA CYS A 74 7.38 15.73 4.59
C CYS A 74 8.81 15.31 4.22
N VAL A 75 9.41 16.02 3.28
CA VAL A 75 10.80 15.80 2.85
C VAL A 75 11.70 16.81 3.56
N ILE A 76 12.67 16.29 4.32
CA ILE A 76 13.73 17.10 4.95
C ILE A 76 14.98 16.95 4.11
N ALA A 77 15.39 18.02 3.43
CA ALA A 77 16.52 17.99 2.49
C ALA A 77 17.15 19.38 2.32
N SER A 78 18.25 19.46 1.57
CA SER A 78 18.87 20.71 1.14
C SER A 78 18.94 20.83 -0.38
N ASP A 79 19.13 22.06 -0.87
CA ASP A 79 19.51 22.39 -2.24
C ASP A 79 18.58 21.79 -3.32
N GLU A 80 19.12 20.95 -4.21
CA GLU A 80 18.45 20.40 -5.38
C GLU A 80 17.28 19.47 -5.00
N ILE A 81 17.49 18.60 -4.01
CA ILE A 81 16.46 17.64 -3.55
C ILE A 81 15.27 18.39 -2.95
N LEU A 82 15.52 19.48 -2.23
CA LEU A 82 14.49 20.33 -1.66
C LEU A 82 13.66 21.00 -2.77
N LEU A 83 14.32 21.48 -3.84
CA LEU A 83 13.65 22.11 -4.97
C LEU A 83 12.79 21.10 -5.74
N GLU A 84 13.29 19.89 -6.00
CA GLU A 84 12.53 18.82 -6.64
C GLU A 84 11.29 18.44 -5.83
N ALA A 85 11.43 18.27 -4.51
CA ALA A 85 10.31 17.94 -3.64
C ALA A 85 9.25 19.06 -3.60
N ARG A 86 9.66 20.33 -3.62
CA ARG A 86 8.75 21.49 -3.75
C ARG A 86 8.02 21.50 -5.08
N ASN A 87 8.71 21.18 -6.18
CA ASN A 87 8.12 21.11 -7.52
C ASN A 87 7.08 19.97 -7.63
N LEU A 88 7.28 18.87 -6.91
CA LEU A 88 6.32 17.78 -6.77
C LEU A 88 5.14 18.14 -5.83
N GLY A 89 5.19 19.32 -5.19
CA GLY A 89 4.13 19.83 -4.34
C GLY A 89 4.03 19.14 -2.97
N LEU A 90 5.13 18.54 -2.50
CA LEU A 90 5.24 17.91 -1.19
C LEU A 90 5.55 18.96 -0.11
N ASP A 91 5.28 18.61 1.15
CA ASP A 91 5.72 19.43 2.29
C ASP A 91 7.23 19.29 2.45
N THR A 92 7.93 20.41 2.62
CA THR A 92 9.40 20.41 2.69
C THR A 92 9.93 21.27 3.82
N ILE A 93 10.99 20.80 4.47
CA ILE A 93 11.70 21.51 5.54
C ILE A 93 13.19 21.49 5.22
N ASP A 94 13.85 22.64 5.38
CA ASP A 94 15.30 22.77 5.29
C ASP A 94 15.95 22.66 6.68
N ASN A 95 17.29 22.60 6.73
CA ASN A 95 18.01 22.47 8.00
C ASN A 95 17.73 23.63 8.98
N ASP A 96 17.60 24.85 8.47
CA ASP A 96 17.31 26.03 9.31
C ASP A 96 15.90 25.96 9.88
N GLY A 97 14.92 25.55 9.08
CA GLY A 97 13.54 25.33 9.53
C GLY A 97 13.43 24.17 10.54
N LEU A 98 14.26 23.14 10.40
CA LEU A 98 14.28 22.00 11.34
C LEU A 98 14.76 22.41 12.73
N VAL A 99 15.74 23.32 12.82
CA VAL A 99 16.29 23.80 14.11
C VAL A 99 15.33 24.77 14.82
N GLN A 100 14.41 25.40 14.08
CA GLN A 100 13.44 26.36 14.62
C GLN A 100 12.14 25.72 15.13
N MET A 101 11.92 24.42 14.89
CA MET A 101 10.80 23.64 15.44
C MET A 101 11.08 23.15 16.86
#